data_AF-A0A968UFU9-F1
#
_entry.id   AF-A0A968UFU9-F1
#
_cell.length_a   1.000
_cell.length_b   1.000
_cell.length_c   1.000
_cell.angle_alpha   90.00
_cell.angle_beta   90.00
_cell.angle_gamma   90.00
#
_symmetry.space_group_name_H-M   'P 1'
#
loop_
_entity.id
_entity.type
_entity.pdbx_description
1 polymer ?
#
loop_
_entity_poly.entity_id
_entity_poly.type
_entity_poly.pdbx_seq_one_letter_code
_entity_poly.pdbx_strand_id
1 'polypeptide(L)'
;PHRKMEASPSAVIVAVAEHYKVSVDELKGASRRREISQARQMGMYLMRQHTALSLPKIGDEFGGKDHTTVLYSCTKVEKQLKRDLDLAQTVRQLSDRINLAGRG
;
A
#
# COMPACT_ATOMS: atom_id res chain seq x y z
N PRO A 1 17.98 -12.46 -1.75
CA PRO A 1 16.71 -13.14 -2.09
C PRO A 1 15.56 -12.61 -1.21
N HIS A 2 14.90 -11.53 -1.63
CA HIS A 2 13.70 -11.05 -0.94
C HIS A 2 12.58 -12.05 -1.23
N ARG A 3 12.21 -12.83 -0.21
CA ARG A 3 11.10 -13.78 -0.24
C ARG A 3 9.85 -12.97 -0.56
N LYS A 4 9.43 -12.97 -1.82
CA LYS A 4 8.08 -12.51 -2.18
C LYS A 4 7.11 -13.48 -1.52
N MET A 5 6.60 -13.12 -0.35
CA MET A 5 5.39 -13.73 0.17
C MET A 5 4.26 -13.19 -0.71
N GLU A 6 3.44 -14.07 -1.28
CA GLU A 6 2.33 -13.67 -2.12
C GLU A 6 1.13 -13.35 -1.21
N ALA A 7 1.13 -12.17 -0.61
CA ALA A 7 -0.03 -11.71 0.15
C ALA A 7 -1.19 -11.40 -0.80
N SER A 8 -2.42 -11.51 -0.30
CA SER A 8 -3.59 -11.12 -1.09
C SER A 8 -3.68 -9.58 -1.18
N PRO A 9 -4.07 -9.01 -2.34
CA PRO A 9 -4.27 -7.57 -2.49
C PRO A 9 -5.27 -7.00 -1.47
N SER A 10 -6.31 -7.76 -1.17
CA SER A 10 -7.33 -7.41 -0.17
C SER A 10 -6.74 -7.26 1.23
N ALA A 11 -5.79 -8.12 1.64
CA ALA A 11 -5.14 -8.00 2.95
C ALA A 11 -4.35 -6.69 3.07
N VAL A 12 -3.67 -6.27 1.99
CA VAL A 12 -2.95 -4.99 1.95
C VAL A 12 -3.93 -3.81 2.10
N ILE A 13 -5.01 -3.82 1.33
CA ILE A 13 -6.02 -2.75 1.35
C ILE A 13 -6.65 -2.62 2.75
N VAL A 14 -7.04 -3.73 3.37
CA VAL A 14 -7.65 -3.75 4.70
C VAL A 14 -6.66 -3.24 5.76
N ALA A 15 -5.42 -3.75 5.77
CA ALA A 15 -4.43 -3.34 6.76
C ALA A 15 -4.14 -1.83 6.71
N VAL A 16 -4.09 -1.26 5.50
CA VAL A 16 -3.87 0.18 5.26
C VAL A 16 -5.11 0.99 5.63
N ALA A 17 -6.30 0.55 5.24
CA ALA A 17 -7.56 1.22 5.58
C ALA A 17 -7.72 1.38 7.10
N GLU A 18 -7.50 0.30 7.85
CA GLU A 18 -7.57 0.30 9.31
C GLU A 18 -6.51 1.19 9.96
N HIS A 19 -5.26 1.16 9.47
CA HIS A 19 -4.18 1.96 10.04
C HIS A 19 -4.42 3.47 9.87
N TYR A 20 -4.85 3.88 8.67
CA TYR A 20 -5.11 5.29 8.37
C TYR A 20 -6.53 5.74 8.76
N LYS A 21 -7.35 4.85 9.33
CA LYS A 21 -8.76 5.11 9.72
C LYS A 21 -9.61 5.63 8.57
N VAL A 22 -9.44 5.05 7.39
CA VAL A 22 -10.20 5.35 6.17
C VAL A 22 -10.94 4.10 5.71
N SER A 23 -12.02 4.28 4.95
CA SER A 23 -12.78 3.15 4.40
C SER A 23 -12.10 2.56 3.16
N VAL A 24 -12.35 1.27 2.88
CA VAL A 24 -11.89 0.64 1.62
C VAL A 24 -12.44 1.35 0.38
N ASP A 25 -13.70 1.77 0.42
CA ASP A 25 -14.31 2.59 -0.64
C ASP A 25 -13.61 3.94 -0.80
N GLU A 26 -13.18 4.56 0.29
CA GLU A 26 -12.40 5.80 0.23
C GLU A 26 -11.04 5.56 -0.45
N LEU A 27 -10.39 4.41 -0.26
CA LEU A 27 -9.15 4.07 -0.96
C LEU A 27 -9.37 3.83 -2.46
N LYS A 28 -10.54 3.31 -2.87
CA LYS A 28 -10.89 3.08 -4.27
C LYS A 28 -11.52 4.30 -4.95
N GLY A 29 -12.02 5.27 -4.20
CA GLY A 29 -12.73 6.43 -4.72
C GLY A 29 -11.86 7.53 -5.33
N ALA A 30 -12.44 8.72 -5.48
CA ALA A 30 -11.77 9.90 -6.04
C ALA A 30 -11.35 10.95 -5.00
N SER A 31 -11.57 10.70 -3.71
CA SER A 31 -11.31 11.69 -2.65
C SER A 31 -9.86 12.15 -2.63
N ARG A 32 -9.66 13.46 -2.48
CA ARG A 32 -8.34 14.12 -2.47
C ARG A 32 -7.85 14.50 -1.08
N ARG A 33 -8.56 14.09 -0.01
CA ARG A 33 -8.13 14.33 1.37
C ARG A 33 -6.70 13.80 1.56
N ARG A 34 -5.88 14.56 2.28
CA ARG A 34 -4.46 14.27 2.46
C ARG A 34 -4.22 12.88 3.06
N GLU A 35 -5.00 12.53 4.08
CA GLU A 35 -4.93 11.22 4.75
C GLU A 35 -5.21 10.06 3.79
N ILE A 36 -6.23 10.18 2.93
CA ILE A 36 -6.59 9.15 1.94
C ILE A 36 -5.51 9.04 0.87
N SER A 37 -4.94 10.17 0.44
CA SER A 37 -3.83 10.18 -0.52
C SER A 37 -2.58 9.50 0.05
N GLN A 38 -2.26 9.74 1.32
CA GLN A 38 -1.17 9.07 2.02
C GLN A 38 -1.44 7.57 2.17
N ALA A 39 -2.65 7.20 2.56
CA ALA A 39 -3.06 5.79 2.69
C ALA A 39 -2.95 5.05 1.35
N ARG A 40 -3.42 5.64 0.24
CA ARG A 40 -3.24 5.05 -1.10
C ARG A 40 -1.77 4.90 -1.49
N GLN A 41 -0.94 5.92 -1.23
CA GLN A 41 0.48 5.85 -1.52
C GLN A 41 1.15 4.70 -0.77
N MET A 42 0.80 4.54 0.51
CA MET A 42 1.30 3.46 1.35
C MET A 42 0.81 2.09 0.86
N GLY A 43 -0.47 1.96 0.52
CA GLY A 43 -1.04 0.73 -0.01
C GLY A 43 -0.44 0.30 -1.33
N MET A 44 -0.22 1.23 -2.26
CA MET A 44 0.46 0.95 -3.54
C MET A 44 1.90 0.46 -3.32
N TYR A 45 2.63 1.11 -2.42
CA TYR A 45 3.99 0.70 -2.07
C TYR A 45 4.01 -0.70 -1.46
N LEU A 46 3.17 -0.97 -0.46
CA LEU A 46 3.10 -2.28 0.20
C LEU A 46 2.66 -3.39 -0.75
N MET A 47 1.69 -3.12 -1.63
CA MET A 47 1.23 -4.07 -2.64
C MET A 47 2.37 -4.41 -3.62
N ARG A 48 3.24 -3.43 -3.94
CA ARG A 48 4.42 -3.66 -4.78
C ARG A 48 5.49 -4.53 -4.09
N GLN A 49 5.59 -4.48 -2.77
CA GLN A 49 6.56 -5.28 -1.99
C GLN A 49 6.05 -6.69 -1.68
N HIS A 50 4.75 -6.84 -1.40
CA HIS A 50 4.17 -8.07 -0.83
C HIS A 50 3.25 -8.83 -1.80
N THR A 51 3.15 -8.41 -3.07
CA THR A 51 2.38 -9.15 -4.08
C THR A 51 3.17 -9.31 -5.38
N ALA A 52 2.70 -10.18 -6.26
CA ALA A 52 3.25 -10.35 -7.61
C ALA A 52 2.62 -9.39 -8.65
N LEU A 53 1.78 -8.43 -8.23
CA LEU A 53 1.04 -7.57 -9.15
C LEU A 53 1.95 -6.61 -9.93
N SER A 54 1.57 -6.39 -11.19
CA SER A 54 2.14 -5.35 -12.04
C SER A 54 1.62 -3.96 -11.65
N LEU A 55 2.33 -2.89 -12.03
CA LEU A 55 1.92 -1.52 -11.70
C LEU A 55 0.48 -1.18 -12.18
N PRO A 56 0.05 -1.58 -13.41
CA PRO A 56 -1.34 -1.40 -13.82
C PRO A 56 -2.32 -2.14 -12.92
N LYS A 57 -2.03 -3.40 -12.56
CA LYS A 57 -2.92 -4.20 -11.69
C LYS A 57 -3.02 -3.63 -10.28
N ILE A 58 -1.93 -3.09 -9.73
CA ILE A 58 -1.98 -2.34 -8.47
C ILE A 58 -2.89 -1.11 -8.63
N GLY A 59 -2.79 -0.41 -9.77
CA GLY A 59 -3.67 0.72 -10.09
C GLY A 59 -5.15 0.36 -10.08
N ASP A 60 -5.51 -0.78 -10.67
CA ASP A 60 -6.87 -1.32 -10.70
C ASP A 60 -7.43 -1.51 -9.27
N GLU A 61 -6.62 -2.07 -8.37
CA GLU A 61 -7.00 -2.31 -6.96
C GLU A 61 -7.32 -1.03 -6.18
N PHE A 62 -6.80 0.12 -6.61
CA PHE A 62 -7.06 1.45 -6.03
C PHE A 62 -8.06 2.29 -6.85
N GLY A 63 -8.93 1.62 -7.62
CA GLY A 63 -9.99 2.27 -8.39
C GLY A 63 -9.52 2.78 -9.74
N GLY A 64 -8.74 1.96 -10.45
CA GLY A 64 -8.28 2.25 -11.83
C GLY A 64 -7.30 3.41 -11.91
N LYS A 65 -6.40 3.56 -10.94
CA LYS A 65 -5.36 4.61 -10.98
C LYS A 65 -4.32 4.27 -12.06
N ASP A 66 -3.84 5.29 -12.76
CA ASP A 66 -2.75 5.12 -13.73
C ASP A 66 -1.51 4.49 -13.12
N HIS A 67 -0.87 3.59 -13.86
CA HIS A 67 0.36 2.92 -13.44
C HIS A 67 1.49 3.91 -13.08
N THR A 68 1.52 5.10 -13.70
CA THR A 68 2.45 6.19 -13.37
C THR A 68 2.17 6.77 -11.97
N THR A 69 0.91 6.79 -11.54
CA THR A 69 0.52 7.17 -10.17
C THR A 69 1.04 6.15 -9.16
N VAL A 70 0.97 4.86 -9.50
CA VAL A 70 1.52 3.79 -8.66
C VAL A 70 3.04 3.91 -8.55
N LEU A 71 3.73 4.12 -9.68
CA LEU A 71 5.17 4.33 -9.71
C LEU A 71 5.57 5.54 -8.86
N TYR A 72 4.92 6.68 -9.06
CA TYR A 72 5.15 7.90 -8.29
C TYR A 72 4.95 7.65 -6.78
N SER A 73 3.88 6.96 -6.41
CA SER A 73 3.58 6.61 -5.01
C SER A 73 4.67 5.75 -4.39
N CYS A 74 5.12 4.71 -5.09
CA CYS A 74 6.21 3.84 -4.64
C CYS A 74 7.49 4.64 -4.42
N THR A 75 7.94 5.41 -5.42
CA THR A 75 9.16 6.24 -5.33
C THR A 75 9.05 7.27 -4.20
N LYS A 76 7.88 7.85 -4.00
CA LYS A 76 7.64 8.84 -2.94
C LYS A 76 7.72 8.22 -1.55
N VAL A 77 7.17 7.03 -1.34
CA VAL A 77 7.28 6.31 -0.05
C VAL A 77 8.73 5.87 0.20
N GLU A 78 9.40 5.31 -0.80
CA GLU A 78 10.82 4.91 -0.70
C GLU A 78 11.74 6.07 -0.32
N LYS A 79 11.50 7.27 -0.87
CA LYS A 79 12.26 8.47 -0.52
C LYS A 79 12.02 8.91 0.93
N GLN A 80 10.76 8.83 1.40
CA GLN A 80 10.42 9.20 2.78
C GLN A 80 11.00 8.20 3.79
N LEU A 81 10.95 6.90 3.49
CA LEU A 81 11.52 5.85 4.35
C LEU A 81 13.00 6.03 4.67
N LYS A 82 13.77 6.68 3.78
CA LYS A 82 15.18 6.98 4.01
C LYS A 82 15.43 8.06 5.07
N ARG A 83 14.41 8.82 5.44
CA ARG A 83 14.54 10.02 6.28
C ARG A 83 13.60 10.04 7.48
N ASP A 84 12.60 9.17 7.49
CA ASP A 84 11.56 9.10 8.50
C ASP A 84 11.52 7.72 9.15
N LEU A 85 12.02 7.65 10.40
CA LEU A 85 12.07 6.43 11.19
C LEU A 85 10.67 5.96 11.63
N ASP A 86 9.75 6.89 11.87
CA ASP A 86 8.37 6.57 12.27
C ASP A 86 7.62 5.93 11.10
N LEU A 87 7.84 6.45 9.88
CA LEU A 87 7.33 5.83 8.67
C LEU A 87 7.92 4.43 8.44
N ALA A 88 9.20 4.24 8.73
CA ALA A 88 9.84 2.93 8.62
C ALA A 88 9.26 1.92 9.61
N GLN A 89 8.98 2.34 10.84
CA GLN A 89 8.29 1.51 11.83
C GLN A 89 6.86 1.18 11.38
N THR A 90 6.13 2.17 10.85
CA THR A 90 4.78 1.99 10.29
C THR A 90 4.77 0.96 9.16
N VAL A 91 5.69 1.06 8.20
CA VAL A 91 5.82 0.09 7.10
C VAL A 91 6.12 -1.31 7.62
N ARG A 92 6.98 -1.43 8.63
CA ARG A 92 7.30 -2.72 9.24
C ARG A 92 6.05 -3.33 9.89
N GLN A 93 5.34 -2.57 10.72
CA GLN A 93 4.11 -3.02 11.38
C GLN A 93 3.04 -3.46 10.37
N LEU A 94 2.82 -2.67 9.32
CA LEU A 94 1.87 -3.03 8.25
C LEU A 94 2.31 -4.30 7.52
N SER A 95 3.60 -4.45 7.24
CA SER A 95 4.15 -5.64 6.59
C SER A 95 3.95 -6.89 7.44
N ASP A 96 4.18 -6.82 8.76
CA ASP A 96 3.96 -7.94 9.67
C ASP A 96 2.47 -8.35 9.69
N ARG A 97 1.55 -7.37 9.73
CA ARG A 97 0.10 -7.62 9.67
C ARG A 97 -0.32 -8.30 8.35
N ILE A 98 0.17 -7.81 7.23
CA ILE A 98 -0.11 -8.38 5.89
C ILE A 98 0.38 -9.84 5.80
N ASN A 99 1.59 -10.11 6.30
CA ASN A 99 2.18 -11.45 6.28
C ASN A 99 1.46 -12.45 7.20
N LEU A 100 0.88 -11.99 8.29
CA LEU A 100 0.05 -12.83 9.17
C LEU A 100 -1.29 -13.15 8.53
N ALA A 101 -1.94 -12.17 7.89
CA ALA A 101 -3.22 -12.35 7.21
C ALA A 101 -3.13 -13.30 5.99
N GLY A 102 -1.98 -13.35 5.31
CA GLY A 102 -1.77 -14.26 4.17
C GLY A 102 -1.49 -15.73 4.53
N ARG A 103 -1.47 -16.09 5.82
CA ARG A 103 -1.28 -17.48 6.29
C ARG A 103 -2.57 -18.18 6.69
N GLY A 104 -3.71 -17.47 6.65
CA GLY A 104 -5.03 -17.98 6.98
C GLY A 104 -5.79 -18.45 5.75
#